data_AF-A0A328KTJ7-F1
#
_entry.id   AF-A0A328KTJ7-F1
#
_cell.length_a   1.000
_cell.length_b   1.000
_cell.length_c   1.000
_cell.angle_alpha   90.00
_cell.angle_beta   90.00
_cell.angle_gamma   90.00
#
_symmetry.space_group_name_H-M   'P 1'
#
loop_
_entity.id
_entity.type
_entity.pdbx_description
1 polymer ?
#
loop_
_entity_poly.entity_id
_entity_poly.type
_entity_poly.pdbx_seq_one_letter_code
_entity_poly.pdbx_strand_id
1 'polypeptide(L)'
;MYLLDTNIYINFYDRYYRKEYFPSFWNILPNILNKYVIIPDKVISEAFQSPWFNQWIDEHYEGKLLKSNQYVARWGEVLNHVRTCGFYQEKALTSSGGWAEEKIADGWLIAIAKEENYTVVTQEEAVPSLNKDNPSKRAKIPDVCGQLGVRCINMNEFFKEVSLEV
;
A
#
# COMPACT_ATOMS: atom_id res chain seq x y z
N MET A 1 -0.91 -12.67 -5.01
CA MET A 1 -1.59 -12.00 -3.88
C MET A 1 -1.17 -10.54 -3.90
N TYR A 2 -2.07 -9.63 -3.53
CA TYR A 2 -1.86 -8.18 -3.62
C TYR A 2 -1.91 -7.54 -2.24
N LEU A 3 -1.11 -6.50 -2.06
CA LEU A 3 -1.18 -5.58 -0.93
C LEU A 3 -1.65 -4.23 -1.47
N LEU A 4 -2.85 -3.81 -1.08
CA LEU A 4 -3.37 -2.52 -1.49
C LEU A 4 -2.89 -1.44 -0.51
N ASP A 5 -2.42 -0.34 -1.05
CA ASP A 5 -2.10 0.87 -0.30
C ASP A 5 -3.38 1.54 0.25
N THR A 6 -3.25 2.29 1.35
CA THR A 6 -4.32 3.09 1.96
C THR A 6 -5.04 3.96 0.94
N ASN A 7 -4.30 4.55 -0.01
CA ASN A 7 -4.89 5.40 -1.05
C ASN A 7 -5.87 4.64 -1.99
N ILE A 8 -5.70 3.33 -2.15
CA ILE A 8 -6.58 2.50 -2.97
C ILE A 8 -7.93 2.32 -2.28
N TYR A 9 -7.92 2.06 -0.97
CA TYR A 9 -9.15 1.97 -0.19
C TYR A 9 -9.90 3.31 -0.15
N ILE A 10 -9.19 4.43 0.06
CA ILE A 10 -9.78 5.78 -0.01
C ILE A 10 -10.43 6.00 -1.39
N ASN A 11 -9.78 5.56 -2.46
CA ASN A 11 -10.32 5.64 -3.81
C ASN A 11 -11.62 4.83 -3.96
N PHE A 12 -11.73 3.68 -3.30
CA PHE A 12 -12.95 2.89 -3.30
C PHE A 12 -14.07 3.62 -2.55
N TYR A 13 -13.87 3.96 -1.28
CA TYR A 13 -14.98 4.38 -0.43
C TYR A 13 -15.32 5.87 -0.50
N ASP A 14 -14.37 6.73 -0.88
CA ASP A 14 -14.55 8.20 -0.83
C ASP A 14 -14.49 8.88 -2.21
N ARG A 15 -13.69 8.37 -3.15
CA ARG A 15 -13.42 9.10 -4.42
C ARG A 15 -14.18 8.57 -5.64
N TYR A 16 -14.07 7.29 -5.95
CA TYR A 16 -14.52 6.76 -7.24
C TYR A 16 -15.68 5.78 -7.14
N TYR A 17 -15.69 4.91 -6.13
CA TYR A 17 -16.70 3.86 -6.01
C TYR A 17 -17.58 4.05 -4.78
N ARG A 18 -18.10 5.25 -4.54
CA ARG A 18 -18.96 5.51 -3.38
C ARG A 18 -20.14 4.53 -3.33
N LYS A 19 -20.44 4.02 -2.14
CA LYS A 19 -21.38 2.92 -1.92
C LYS A 19 -22.79 3.20 -2.45
N GLU A 20 -23.22 4.45 -2.40
CA GLU A 20 -24.54 4.90 -2.86
C GLU A 20 -24.70 4.83 -4.38
N TYR A 21 -23.60 4.97 -5.12
CA TYR A 21 -23.63 5.07 -6.58
C TYR A 21 -23.13 3.80 -7.29
N PHE A 22 -22.35 2.95 -6.60
CA PHE A 22 -21.72 1.77 -7.20
C PHE A 22 -22.03 0.46 -6.45
N PRO A 23 -23.31 0.09 -6.21
CA PRO A 23 -23.65 -1.10 -5.44
C PRO A 23 -23.09 -2.40 -6.04
N SER A 24 -23.02 -2.53 -7.38
CA SER A 24 -22.41 -3.69 -8.03
C SER A 24 -20.95 -3.90 -7.63
N PHE A 25 -20.17 -2.81 -7.54
CA PHE A 25 -18.78 -2.86 -7.08
C PHE A 25 -18.67 -3.38 -5.65
N TRP A 26 -19.49 -2.86 -4.74
CA TRP A 26 -19.48 -3.29 -3.33
C TRP A 26 -19.99 -4.71 -3.11
N ASN A 27 -20.85 -5.22 -4.00
CA ASN A 27 -21.28 -6.62 -3.95
C ASN A 27 -20.17 -7.59 -4.37
N ILE A 28 -19.27 -7.17 -5.25
CA ILE A 28 -18.19 -8.02 -5.79
C ILE A 28 -16.90 -7.87 -4.98
N LEU A 29 -16.65 -6.69 -4.41
CA LEU A 29 -15.42 -6.37 -3.68
C LEU A 29 -15.05 -7.40 -2.59
N PRO A 30 -15.98 -7.92 -1.74
CA PRO A 30 -15.64 -8.95 -0.75
C PRO A 30 -15.00 -10.19 -1.37
N ASN A 31 -15.52 -10.68 -2.50
CA ASN A 31 -14.95 -11.84 -3.19
C ASN A 31 -13.53 -11.57 -3.69
N ILE A 32 -13.28 -10.36 -4.19
CA ILE A 32 -11.96 -9.95 -4.65
C ILE A 32 -11.00 -9.84 -3.47
N LEU A 33 -11.40 -9.18 -2.38
CA LEU A 33 -10.57 -9.01 -1.20
C LEU A 33 -10.17 -10.36 -0.61
N ASN A 34 -11.14 -11.25 -0.38
CA ASN A 34 -10.88 -12.56 0.25
C ASN A 34 -10.08 -13.51 -0.66
N LYS A 35 -10.17 -13.37 -1.98
CA LYS A 35 -9.46 -14.24 -2.92
C LYS A 35 -8.06 -13.76 -3.27
N TYR A 36 -7.85 -12.45 -3.36
CA TYR A 36 -6.66 -11.87 -3.99
C TYR A 36 -5.89 -10.88 -3.13
N VAL A 37 -6.43 -10.41 -2.01
CA VAL A 37 -5.82 -9.34 -1.21
C VAL A 37 -5.44 -9.84 0.18
N ILE A 38 -4.25 -9.45 0.64
CA ILE A 38 -3.86 -9.54 2.04
C ILE A 38 -3.82 -8.12 2.59
N ILE A 39 -4.46 -7.93 3.74
CA ILE A 39 -4.61 -6.60 4.36
C ILE A 39 -3.70 -6.51 5.60
N PRO A 40 -2.60 -5.73 5.55
CA PRO A 40 -1.81 -5.43 6.73
C PRO A 40 -2.57 -4.52 7.70
N ASP A 41 -2.37 -4.74 9.00
CA ASP A 41 -2.99 -3.93 10.05
C ASP A 41 -2.62 -2.44 9.99
N LYS A 42 -1.39 -2.11 9.52
CA LYS A 42 -0.93 -0.72 9.38
C LYS A 42 -1.68 0.06 8.29
N VAL A 43 -2.10 -0.60 7.21
CA VAL A 43 -2.86 0.05 6.12
C VAL A 43 -4.25 0.47 6.60
N ILE A 44 -4.92 -0.42 7.32
CA ILE A 44 -6.22 -0.08 7.93
C ILE A 44 -6.03 0.99 8.99
N SER A 45 -4.94 0.96 9.76
CA SER A 45 -4.61 1.95 10.80
C SER A 45 -4.57 3.39 10.29
N GLU A 46 -4.16 3.61 9.04
CA GLU A 46 -4.19 4.92 8.38
C GLU A 46 -5.56 5.27 7.78
N ALA A 47 -6.28 4.26 7.28
CA ALA A 47 -7.63 4.40 6.74
C ALA A 47 -8.71 4.72 7.80
N PHE A 48 -8.35 4.77 9.09
CA PHE A 48 -9.25 5.02 10.25
C PHE A 48 -10.08 6.31 10.19
N GLN A 49 -9.88 7.16 9.19
CA GLN A 49 -10.73 8.34 9.00
C GLN A 49 -12.17 8.00 8.58
N SER A 50 -12.48 6.74 8.26
CA SER A 50 -13.84 6.29 7.92
C SER A 50 -14.32 5.11 8.79
N PRO A 51 -15.01 5.37 9.93
CA PRO A 51 -15.50 4.32 10.82
C PRO A 51 -16.40 3.28 10.15
N TRP A 52 -17.25 3.70 9.20
CA TRP A 52 -18.14 2.79 8.49
C TRP A 52 -17.37 1.81 7.60
N PHE A 53 -16.26 2.25 7.01
CA PHE A 53 -15.46 1.40 6.14
C PHE A 53 -14.71 0.34 6.95
N ASN A 54 -14.21 0.68 8.13
CA ASN A 54 -13.62 -0.28 9.06
C ASN A 54 -14.62 -1.36 9.46
N GLN A 55 -15.83 -0.95 9.86
CA GLN A 55 -16.91 -1.90 10.15
C GLN A 55 -17.23 -2.78 8.93
N TRP A 56 -17.25 -2.20 7.73
CA TRP A 56 -17.49 -2.94 6.51
C TRP A 56 -16.40 -4.00 6.25
N ILE A 57 -15.12 -3.67 6.46
CA ILE A 57 -14.01 -4.63 6.36
C ILE A 57 -14.17 -5.75 7.39
N ASP A 58 -14.49 -5.43 8.65
CA ASP A 58 -14.70 -6.42 9.70
C ASP A 58 -15.87 -7.39 9.38
N GLU A 59 -16.90 -6.90 8.69
CA GLU A 59 -18.07 -7.69 8.28
C GLU A 59 -17.83 -8.54 7.01
N HIS A 60 -16.96 -8.12 6.10
CA HIS A 60 -16.86 -8.71 4.74
C HIS A 60 -15.50 -9.35 4.42
N TYR A 61 -14.45 -9.08 5.19
CA TYR A 61 -13.14 -9.71 5.03
C TYR A 61 -12.99 -10.86 6.03
N GLU A 62 -13.01 -12.08 5.51
CA GLU A 62 -12.90 -13.33 6.26
C GLU A 62 -11.45 -13.60 6.72
N GLY A 63 -10.48 -13.02 6.02
CA GLY A 63 -9.07 -13.11 6.37
C GLY A 63 -8.75 -12.37 7.67
N LYS A 64 -7.73 -12.84 8.39
CA LYS A 64 -7.17 -12.05 9.50
C LYS A 64 -6.29 -10.95 8.94
N LEU A 65 -6.35 -9.75 9.55
CA LEU A 65 -5.39 -8.70 9.26
C LEU A 65 -3.97 -9.21 9.55
N LEU A 66 -3.08 -9.04 8.57
CA LEU A 66 -1.69 -9.43 8.68
C LEU A 66 -1.00 -8.49 9.68
N LYS A 67 -0.34 -9.07 10.69
CA LYS A 67 0.37 -8.31 11.71
C LYS A 67 1.71 -7.86 11.15
N SER A 68 1.83 -6.56 10.84
CA SER A 68 3.02 -6.01 10.18
C SER A 68 4.28 -6.17 11.04
N ASN A 69 4.14 -6.24 12.36
CA ASN A 69 5.24 -6.45 13.29
C ASN A 69 6.00 -7.78 13.10
N GLN A 70 5.42 -8.76 12.39
CA GLN A 70 6.12 -9.98 12.00
C GLN A 70 7.26 -9.71 11.00
N TYR A 71 7.20 -8.57 10.31
CA TYR A 71 8.13 -8.17 9.25
C TYR A 71 9.10 -7.06 9.69
N VAL A 72 9.27 -6.80 11.00
CA VAL A 72 10.12 -5.71 11.53
C VAL A 72 11.54 -5.75 10.96
N ALA A 73 12.14 -6.93 10.82
CA ALA A 73 13.47 -7.08 10.25
C ALA A 73 13.52 -6.60 8.79
N ARG A 74 12.54 -7.00 7.97
CA ARG A 74 12.45 -6.61 6.56
C ARG A 74 12.08 -5.15 6.38
N TRP A 75 11.24 -4.62 7.26
CA TRP A 75 10.97 -3.19 7.32
C TRP A 75 12.26 -2.41 7.60
N GLY A 76 13.08 -2.85 8.56
CA GLY A 76 14.39 -2.28 8.81
C GLY A 76 15.31 -2.28 7.59
N GLU A 77 15.30 -3.35 6.78
CA GLU A 77 16.05 -3.41 5.52
C GLU A 77 15.54 -2.39 4.49
N VAL A 78 14.23 -2.24 4.34
CA VAL A 78 13.63 -1.24 3.44
C VAL A 78 14.04 0.17 3.88
N LEU A 79 13.95 0.49 5.18
CA LEU A 79 14.37 1.80 5.69
C LEU A 79 15.88 2.02 5.49
N ASN A 80 16.69 0.99 5.71
CA ASN A 80 18.13 1.08 5.49
C ASN A 80 18.47 1.30 4.01
N HIS A 81 17.74 0.65 3.10
CA HIS A 81 17.87 0.88 1.66
C HIS A 81 17.53 2.34 1.32
N VAL A 82 16.39 2.85 1.77
CA VAL A 82 16.00 4.26 1.55
C VAL A 82 17.06 5.24 2.10
N ARG A 83 17.67 4.91 3.25
CA ARG A 83 18.74 5.73 3.85
C ARG A 83 20.03 5.74 3.02
N THR A 84 20.39 4.62 2.41
CA THR A 84 21.75 4.38 1.87
C THR A 84 21.83 4.37 0.34
N CYS A 85 20.72 4.24 -0.38
CA CYS A 85 20.72 4.15 -1.84
C CYS A 85 21.14 5.47 -2.54
N GLY A 86 21.15 6.58 -1.81
CA GLY A 86 21.58 7.90 -2.29
C GLY A 86 20.50 8.68 -3.06
N PHE A 87 19.30 8.12 -3.25
CA PHE A 87 18.19 8.78 -3.95
C PHE A 87 17.34 9.67 -3.04
N TYR A 88 17.48 9.53 -1.72
CA TYR A 88 16.64 10.21 -0.74
C TYR A 88 17.45 10.96 0.30
N GLN A 89 16.91 12.08 0.76
CA GLN A 89 17.41 12.77 1.95
C GLN A 89 16.92 12.04 3.20
N GLU A 90 17.63 12.21 4.31
CA GLU A 90 17.22 11.66 5.61
C GLU A 90 15.77 12.03 5.99
N LYS A 91 15.30 13.21 5.54
CA LYS A 91 13.92 13.68 5.73
C LYS A 91 12.85 12.72 5.19
N ALA A 92 13.15 11.88 4.20
CA ALA A 92 12.23 10.86 3.71
C ALA A 92 11.89 9.82 4.80
N LEU A 93 12.77 9.66 5.79
CA LEU A 93 12.59 8.75 6.92
C LEU A 93 12.12 9.47 8.18
N THR A 94 12.67 10.65 8.48
CA THR A 94 12.58 11.28 9.81
C THR A 94 11.60 12.44 9.92
N SER A 95 11.09 12.98 8.80
CA SER A 95 10.08 14.04 8.84
C SER A 95 8.71 13.49 9.24
N SER A 96 7.76 14.37 9.56
CA SER A 96 6.36 13.98 9.82
C SER A 96 5.75 13.34 8.58
N GLY A 97 5.29 12.09 8.70
CA GLY A 97 4.90 11.24 7.58
C GLY A 97 6.06 10.51 6.91
N GLY A 98 7.24 10.50 7.54
CA GLY A 98 8.41 9.77 7.07
C GLY A 98 8.31 8.29 7.37
N TRP A 99 8.92 7.46 6.52
CA TRP A 99 8.72 6.00 6.57
C TRP A 99 9.29 5.31 7.81
N ALA A 100 10.13 5.99 8.62
CA ALA A 100 10.62 5.43 9.88
C ALA A 100 9.58 5.53 11.02
N GLU A 101 8.48 6.27 10.83
CA GLU A 101 7.36 6.23 11.77
C GLU A 101 6.60 4.90 11.62
N GLU A 102 6.54 4.08 12.68
CA GLU A 102 5.95 2.73 12.65
C GLU A 102 4.48 2.68 12.18
N LYS A 103 3.76 3.80 12.30
CA LYS A 103 2.38 3.93 11.86
C LYS A 103 2.24 4.10 10.34
N ILE A 104 3.32 4.43 9.63
CA ILE A 104 3.30 4.71 8.19
C ILE A 104 3.38 3.41 7.41
N ALA A 105 2.35 3.14 6.60
CA ALA A 105 2.17 1.84 5.94
C ALA A 105 3.18 1.55 4.82
N ASP A 106 3.68 2.57 4.12
CA ASP A 106 4.48 2.45 2.90
C ASP A 106 5.66 1.47 3.03
N GLY A 107 6.49 1.66 4.06
CA GLY A 107 7.65 0.80 4.30
C GLY A 107 7.25 -0.65 4.61
N TRP A 108 6.14 -0.85 5.33
CA TRP A 108 5.63 -2.17 5.68
C TRP A 108 5.10 -2.91 4.46
N LEU A 109 4.37 -2.23 3.58
CA LEU A 109 3.84 -2.80 2.33
C LEU A 109 4.98 -3.40 1.50
N ILE A 110 6.07 -2.65 1.32
CA ILE A 110 7.23 -3.10 0.54
C ILE A 110 7.95 -4.25 1.24
N ALA A 111 8.09 -4.19 2.56
CA ALA A 111 8.75 -5.25 3.33
C ALA A 111 8.00 -6.59 3.23
N ILE A 112 6.68 -6.57 3.41
CA ILE A 112 5.82 -7.75 3.28
C ILE A 112 5.84 -8.25 1.84
N ALA A 113 5.69 -7.35 0.85
CA ALA A 113 5.68 -7.74 -0.55
C ALA A 113 6.99 -8.40 -0.99
N LYS A 114 8.12 -7.92 -0.48
CA LYS A 114 9.43 -8.48 -0.78
C LYS A 114 9.62 -9.87 -0.17
N GLU A 115 9.22 -10.07 1.09
CA GLU A 115 9.36 -11.36 1.78
C GLU A 115 8.43 -12.42 1.17
N GLU A 116 7.18 -12.06 0.93
CA GLU A 116 6.13 -12.99 0.50
C GLU A 116 5.97 -13.08 -1.02
N ASN A 117 6.79 -12.34 -1.78
CA ASN A 117 6.68 -12.20 -3.23
C ASN A 117 5.28 -11.75 -3.68
N TYR A 118 4.71 -10.77 -2.97
CA TYR A 118 3.43 -10.16 -3.32
C TYR A 118 3.60 -8.93 -4.20
N THR A 119 2.48 -8.49 -4.79
CA THR A 119 2.44 -7.28 -5.62
C THR A 119 1.82 -6.13 -4.83
N VAL A 120 2.49 -4.97 -4.81
CA VAL A 120 1.96 -3.75 -4.21
C VAL A 120 1.08 -3.03 -5.21
N VAL A 121 -0.07 -2.55 -4.76
CA VAL A 121 -1.00 -1.74 -5.56
C VAL A 121 -1.11 -0.37 -4.94
N THR A 122 -0.74 0.67 -5.68
CA THR A 122 -0.76 2.06 -5.23
C THR A 122 -1.20 2.99 -6.35
N GLN A 123 -1.68 4.18 -6.00
CA GLN A 123 -1.96 5.27 -6.95
C GLN A 123 -0.92 6.40 -6.86
N GLU A 124 0.20 6.16 -6.18
CA GLU A 124 1.37 7.02 -6.31
C GLU A 124 2.05 6.86 -7.67
N GLU A 125 2.61 7.96 -8.18
CA GLU A 125 3.46 7.94 -9.36
C GLU A 125 4.94 8.02 -8.97
N ALA A 126 5.78 7.21 -9.61
CA ALA A 126 7.24 7.31 -9.52
C ALA A 126 7.74 8.74 -9.77
N VAL A 127 8.86 9.13 -9.15
CA VAL A 127 9.45 10.46 -9.40
C VAL A 127 10.26 10.41 -10.71
N PRO A 128 9.86 11.10 -11.79
CA PRO A 128 10.49 10.93 -13.11
C PRO A 128 11.97 11.32 -13.15
N SER A 129 12.39 12.24 -12.30
CA SER A 129 13.76 12.77 -12.22
C SER A 129 14.49 12.31 -10.96
N LEU A 130 14.16 11.15 -10.38
CA LEU A 130 14.83 10.64 -9.20
C LEU A 130 16.31 10.36 -9.51
N ASN A 131 17.21 11.09 -8.86
CA ASN A 131 18.64 10.94 -9.09
C ASN A 131 19.43 11.25 -7.80
N LYS A 132 20.71 10.91 -7.81
CA LYS A 132 21.60 11.06 -6.65
C LYS A 132 22.16 12.48 -6.48
N ASP A 133 22.17 13.27 -7.55
CA ASP A 133 22.69 14.64 -7.53
C ASP A 133 21.70 15.60 -6.85
N ASN A 134 20.41 15.28 -6.89
CA ASN A 134 19.34 15.99 -6.18
C ASN A 134 18.41 14.99 -5.46
N PRO A 135 18.84 14.44 -4.30
CA PRO A 135 18.06 13.45 -3.56
C PRO A 135 16.69 13.98 -3.13
N SER A 136 15.65 13.15 -3.29
CA SER A 136 14.27 13.51 -2.95
C SER A 136 14.07 13.62 -1.44
N LYS A 137 13.23 14.56 -1.01
CA LYS A 137 12.82 14.71 0.40
C LYS A 137 11.78 13.67 0.83
N ARG A 138 11.15 12.98 -0.12
CA ARG A 138 10.11 11.97 0.12
C ARG A 138 10.43 10.71 -0.68
N ALA A 139 10.28 9.57 -0.03
CA ALA A 139 10.22 8.29 -0.73
C ALA A 139 8.81 8.10 -1.29
N LYS A 140 8.71 7.37 -2.40
CA LYS A 140 7.44 6.94 -2.98
C LYS A 140 7.47 5.44 -3.20
N ILE A 141 6.32 4.80 -3.04
CA ILE A 141 6.19 3.34 -3.13
C ILE A 141 6.73 2.80 -4.46
N PRO A 142 6.33 3.33 -5.65
CA PRO A 142 6.79 2.78 -6.92
C PRO A 142 8.31 2.85 -7.11
N ASP A 143 8.94 3.93 -6.66
CA ASP A 143 10.39 4.12 -6.79
C ASP A 143 11.15 3.09 -5.97
N VAL A 144 10.76 2.90 -4.70
CA VAL A 144 11.44 1.96 -3.80
C VAL A 144 11.13 0.51 -4.18
N CYS A 145 9.91 0.20 -4.61
CA CYS A 145 9.55 -1.09 -5.18
C CYS A 145 10.46 -1.45 -6.36
N GLY A 146 10.64 -0.52 -7.31
CA GLY A 146 11.51 -0.72 -8.47
C GLY A 146 12.97 -0.97 -8.09
N GLN A 147 13.49 -0.24 -7.10
CA GLN A 147 14.86 -0.42 -6.61
C GLN A 147 15.07 -1.76 -5.89
N LEU A 148 14.03 -2.30 -5.24
CA LEU A 148 14.10 -3.54 -4.47
C LEU A 148 13.59 -4.77 -5.23
N GLY A 149 13.20 -4.60 -6.50
CA GLY A 149 12.67 -5.69 -7.34
C GLY A 149 11.28 -6.17 -6.92
N VAL A 150 10.51 -5.34 -6.20
CA VAL A 150 9.14 -5.64 -5.80
C VAL A 150 8.20 -5.21 -6.92
N ARG A 151 7.29 -6.10 -7.35
CA ARG A 151 6.28 -5.76 -8.35
C ARG A 151 5.31 -4.73 -7.77
N CYS A 152 5.15 -3.63 -8.48
CA CYS A 152 4.25 -2.53 -8.13
C CYS A 152 3.40 -2.18 -9.35
N ILE A 153 2.09 -2.08 -9.16
CA ILE A 153 1.11 -1.79 -10.22
C ILE A 153 0.10 -0.74 -9.74
N ASN A 154 -0.60 -0.11 -10.69
CA ASN A 154 -1.69 0.80 -10.36
C ASN A 154 -3.04 0.07 -10.17
N MET A 155 -4.06 0.80 -9.71
CA MET A 155 -5.40 0.26 -9.46
C MET A 155 -6.06 -0.36 -10.70
N ASN A 156 -5.88 0.24 -11.88
CA ASN A 156 -6.50 -0.26 -13.11
C ASN A 156 -5.83 -1.56 -13.58
N GLU A 157 -4.51 -1.66 -13.43
CA GLU A 157 -3.77 -2.90 -13.65
C GLU A 157 -4.23 -3.99 -12.68
N PHE A 158 -4.40 -3.67 -11.40
CA PHE A 158 -4.97 -4.58 -10.42
C PHE A 158 -6.36 -5.07 -10.82
N PHE A 159 -7.27 -4.15 -11.18
CA PHE A 159 -8.62 -4.51 -11.65
C PHE A 159 -8.60 -5.43 -12.87
N LYS A 160 -7.71 -5.17 -13.81
CA LYS A 160 -7.50 -6.05 -14.96
C LYS A 160 -7.02 -7.44 -14.52
N GLU A 161 -6.05 -7.52 -13.61
CA GLU A 161 -5.48 -8.81 -13.16
C GLU A 161 -6.46 -9.65 -12.33
N VAL A 162 -7.35 -9.02 -11.55
CA VAL A 162 -8.41 -9.73 -10.82
C VAL A 162 -9.67 -9.98 -11.66
N SER A 163 -9.67 -9.55 -12.93
CA SER A 163 -10.81 -9.64 -13.86
C SER A 163 -12.08 -9.03 -13.26
N LEU A 164 -11.96 -7.80 -12.74
CA LEU A 164 -13.11 -7.06 -12.22
C LEU A 164 -14.07 -6.72 -13.38
N GLU A 165 -15.28 -7.26 -13.30
CA GLU A 165 -16.42 -6.92 -14.16
C GLU A 165 -17.56 -6.43 -13.25
N VAL A 166 -18.06 -5.22 -13.48
CA VAL A 166 -19.03 -4.52 -12.62
C VAL A 166 -20.17 -3.91 -13.41
#